data_AF-A0A402CW46-F1
#
_entry.id   AF-A0A402CW46-F1
#
_cell.length_a   1.000
_cell.length_b   1.000
_cell.length_c   1.000
_cell.angle_alpha   90.00
_cell.angle_beta   90.00
_cell.angle_gamma   90.00
#
_symmetry.space_group_name_H-M   'P 1'
#
loop_
_entity.id
_entity.type
_entity.pdbx_description
1 polymer ?
#
loop_
_entity_poly.entity_id
_entity_poly.type
_entity_poly.pdbx_seq_one_letter_code
_entity_poly.pdbx_strand_id
1 'polypeptide(L)'
;MGDIADEGASRSQAEPPRRSVFIGVTHCGAGCALGDIIAERAMRSSGWTIAGDTFWAAVAADFLLAYFLGIVFQYFSIVPMRGLGFRQGIIAAVKADTLSIVAYEAGMLAWMGLIHFVLFQPPLNSTMSAYWFMMQIAMVVGFAASYPINRWLIKKGLTEAM
;
A
#
# COMPACT_ATOMS: atom_id res chain seq x y z
N MET A 1 -22.92 -17.98 -39.30
CA MET A 1 -21.66 -17.21 -39.48
C MET A 1 -21.75 -15.84 -38.79
N GLY A 2 -22.34 -15.76 -37.58
CA GLY A 2 -22.64 -14.47 -36.92
C GLY A 2 -22.39 -14.41 -35.41
N ASP A 3 -21.79 -15.44 -34.79
CA ASP A 3 -21.74 -15.56 -33.31
C ASP A 3 -20.32 -15.50 -32.72
N ILE A 4 -19.32 -14.99 -33.43
CA ILE A 4 -17.93 -14.88 -32.90
C ILE A 4 -17.51 -13.42 -32.64
N ALA A 5 -18.32 -12.44 -33.03
CA ALA A 5 -17.96 -11.02 -32.92
C ALA A 5 -18.44 -10.32 -31.63
N ASP A 6 -19.33 -10.94 -30.84
CA ASP A 6 -19.94 -10.27 -29.66
C ASP A 6 -19.31 -10.68 -28.30
N GLU A 7 -18.54 -11.78 -28.25
CA GLU A 7 -17.87 -12.18 -26.99
C GLU A 7 -16.64 -11.32 -26.64
N GLY A 8 -16.08 -10.60 -27.61
CA GLY A 8 -14.88 -9.78 -27.42
C GLY A 8 -15.13 -8.43 -26.72
N ALA A 9 -16.35 -7.90 -26.76
CA ALA A 9 -16.67 -6.56 -26.27
C ALA A 9 -17.19 -6.52 -24.82
N SER A 10 -17.71 -7.65 -24.31
CA SER A 10 -18.39 -7.71 -23.01
C SER A 10 -17.45 -7.81 -21.79
N ARG A 11 -16.20 -8.28 -21.97
CA ARG A 11 -15.27 -8.48 -20.84
C ARG A 11 -14.66 -7.22 -20.22
N SER A 12 -14.82 -6.03 -20.80
CA SER A 12 -14.12 -4.81 -20.32
C SER A 12 -14.95 -3.86 -19.44
N GLN A 13 -16.23 -4.15 -19.17
CA GLN A 13 -17.11 -3.21 -18.45
C GLN A 13 -17.80 -3.75 -17.19
N ALA A 14 -17.54 -5.01 -16.80
CA ALA A 14 -18.00 -5.49 -15.49
C ALA A 14 -17.25 -4.72 -14.39
N GLU A 15 -17.98 -4.06 -13.50
CA GLU A 15 -17.39 -3.43 -12.33
C GLU A 15 -16.51 -4.45 -11.59
N PRO A 16 -15.25 -4.11 -11.24
CA PRO A 16 -14.39 -5.05 -10.55
C PRO A 16 -15.09 -5.49 -9.25
N PRO A 17 -15.09 -6.79 -8.93
CA PRO A 17 -15.77 -7.29 -7.75
C PRO A 17 -15.27 -6.51 -6.54
N ARG A 18 -16.18 -5.93 -5.74
CA ARG A 18 -15.81 -5.16 -4.54
C ARG A 18 -14.89 -5.96 -3.62
N ARG A 19 -15.09 -7.29 -3.60
CA ARG A 19 -14.26 -8.26 -2.89
C ARG A 19 -12.80 -8.24 -3.35
N SER A 20 -12.55 -8.25 -4.66
CA SER A 20 -11.20 -8.24 -5.23
C SER A 20 -10.46 -6.93 -4.97
N VAL A 21 -11.16 -5.80 -5.08
CA VAL A 21 -10.61 -4.48 -4.71
C VAL A 21 -10.21 -4.48 -3.22
N PHE A 22 -11.10 -4.99 -2.36
CA PHE A 22 -10.88 -5.05 -0.92
C PHE A 22 -9.70 -5.94 -0.53
N ILE A 23 -9.62 -7.14 -1.14
CA ILE A 23 -8.51 -8.08 -0.92
C ILE A 23 -7.20 -7.44 -1.37
N GLY A 24 -7.17 -6.78 -2.53
CA GLY A 24 -5.96 -6.13 -3.01
C GLY A 24 -5.45 -5.01 -2.11
N VAL A 25 -6.35 -4.14 -1.63
CA VAL A 25 -5.95 -3.08 -0.70
C VAL A 25 -5.51 -3.66 0.66
N THR A 26 -6.15 -4.73 1.13
CA THR A 26 -5.75 -5.39 2.38
C THR A 26 -4.35 -5.99 2.26
N HIS A 27 -4.03 -6.55 1.10
CA HIS A 27 -2.74 -7.17 0.84
C HIS A 27 -1.60 -6.14 0.77
N CYS A 28 -1.79 -5.03 0.03
CA CYS A 28 -0.81 -3.95 0.00
C CYS A 28 -0.68 -3.29 1.39
N GLY A 29 -1.79 -3.07 2.09
CA GLY A 29 -1.81 -2.52 3.44
C GLY A 29 -1.11 -3.41 4.47
N ALA A 30 -1.18 -4.74 4.32
CA ALA A 30 -0.43 -5.67 5.18
C ALA A 30 1.09 -5.54 4.97
N GLY A 31 1.53 -5.38 3.72
CA GLY A 31 2.93 -5.11 3.40
C GLY A 31 3.41 -3.77 3.97
N CYS A 32 2.60 -2.72 3.84
CA CYS A 32 2.91 -1.39 4.37
C CYS A 32 3.03 -1.42 5.90
N ALA A 33 2.03 -1.97 6.60
CA ALA A 33 2.03 -2.06 8.05
C ALA A 33 3.21 -2.85 8.62
N LEU A 34 3.63 -3.94 7.95
CA LEU A 34 4.84 -4.66 8.33
C LEU A 34 6.11 -3.82 8.09
N GLY A 35 6.13 -3.05 7.00
CA GLY A 35 7.16 -2.04 6.73
C GLY A 35 7.29 -1.05 7.87
N ASP A 36 6.20 -0.40 8.25
CA ASP A 36 6.20 0.62 9.31
C ASP A 36 6.69 0.06 10.63
N ILE A 37 6.23 -1.14 11.03
CA ILE A 37 6.67 -1.77 12.27
C ILE A 37 8.18 -2.04 12.27
N ILE A 38 8.72 -2.55 11.16
CA ILE A 38 10.15 -2.85 11.05
C ILE A 38 10.96 -1.56 10.99
N ALA A 39 10.51 -0.57 10.23
CA ALA A 39 11.19 0.70 10.07
C ALA A 39 11.19 1.49 11.40
N GLU A 40 10.08 1.58 12.12
CA GLU A 40 10.03 2.13 13.48
C GLU A 40 10.98 1.40 14.44
N ARG A 41 11.10 0.07 14.33
CA ARG A 41 12.03 -0.71 15.16
C ARG A 41 13.48 -0.40 14.82
N ALA A 42 13.81 -0.32 13.54
CA ALA A 42 15.13 -0.01 13.03
C ALA A 42 15.56 1.43 13.36
N MET A 43 14.65 2.39 13.28
CA MET A 43 14.94 3.78 13.64
C MET A 43 15.18 3.97 15.12
N ARG A 44 14.37 3.31 15.96
CA ARG A 44 14.53 3.37 17.41
C ARG A 44 15.88 2.81 17.86
N SER A 45 16.42 1.81 17.16
CA SER A 45 17.73 1.23 17.49
C SER A 45 18.91 2.00 16.88
N SER A 46 18.73 2.64 15.72
CA SER A 46 19.81 3.31 15.00
C SER A 46 20.01 4.77 15.41
N GLY A 47 18.97 5.46 15.90
CA GLY A 47 19.05 6.88 16.26
C GLY A 47 19.37 7.80 15.06
N TRP A 48 19.11 7.33 13.84
CA TRP A 48 19.44 8.07 12.62
C TRP A 48 18.57 9.31 12.46
N THR A 49 19.22 10.43 12.15
CA THR A 49 18.59 11.72 11.86
C THR A 49 19.00 12.15 10.45
N ILE A 50 18.05 12.65 9.66
CA ILE A 50 18.31 13.27 8.36
C ILE A 50 17.86 14.72 8.49
N ALA A 51 18.75 15.66 8.18
CA ALA A 51 18.52 17.10 8.31
C ALA A 51 18.18 17.59 9.75
N GLY A 52 18.66 16.89 10.78
CA GLY A 52 18.49 17.31 12.19
C GLY A 52 17.13 16.97 12.81
N ASP A 53 16.23 16.33 12.06
CA ASP A 53 14.94 15.87 12.54
C ASP A 53 14.78 14.36 12.27
N THR A 54 14.36 13.61 13.29
CA THR A 54 14.06 12.18 13.17
C THR A 54 12.85 11.92 12.28
N PHE A 55 11.95 12.90 12.13
CA PHE A 55 10.69 12.71 11.42
C PHE A 55 10.86 12.42 9.93
N TRP A 56 11.65 13.20 9.20
CA TRP A 56 11.82 13.01 7.75
C TRP A 56 12.63 11.77 7.41
N ALA A 57 13.61 11.42 8.26
CA ALA A 57 14.31 10.15 8.15
C ALA A 57 13.37 8.97 8.33
N ALA A 58 12.40 9.10 9.23
CA ALA A 58 11.38 8.10 9.48
C ALA A 58 10.50 7.90 8.28
N VAL A 59 9.87 8.98 7.82
CA VAL A 59 8.99 8.94 6.67
C VAL A 59 9.68 8.32 5.45
N ALA A 60 10.95 8.64 5.18
CA ALA A 60 11.67 8.06 4.06
C ALA A 60 11.99 6.56 4.27
N ALA A 61 12.40 6.17 5.47
CA ALA A 61 12.71 4.77 5.78
C ALA A 61 11.45 3.90 5.79
N ASP A 62 10.38 4.37 6.43
CA ASP A 62 9.04 3.76 6.47
C ASP A 62 8.56 3.55 5.03
N PHE A 63 8.52 4.60 4.22
CA PHE A 63 8.06 4.52 2.83
C PHE A 63 8.87 3.53 1.98
N LEU A 64 10.20 3.55 2.07
CA LEU A 64 11.05 2.63 1.31
C LEU A 64 10.84 1.17 1.71
N LEU A 65 10.71 0.91 3.01
CA LEU A 65 10.55 -0.44 3.54
C LEU A 65 9.13 -0.98 3.29
N ALA A 66 8.11 -0.14 3.50
CA ALA A 66 6.72 -0.41 3.16
C ALA A 66 6.55 -0.70 1.66
N TYR A 67 7.16 0.12 0.81
CA TYR A 67 7.16 -0.10 -0.64
C TYR A 67 7.83 -1.42 -1.01
N PHE A 68 9.02 -1.68 -0.47
CA PHE A 68 9.74 -2.92 -0.75
C PHE A 68 8.93 -4.15 -0.33
N LEU A 69 8.42 -4.19 0.90
CA LEU A 69 7.65 -5.33 1.41
C LEU A 69 6.29 -5.48 0.71
N GLY A 70 5.62 -4.37 0.37
CA GLY A 70 4.39 -4.39 -0.43
C GLY A 70 4.61 -5.04 -1.80
N ILE A 71 5.66 -4.64 -2.52
CA ILE A 71 6.01 -5.27 -3.81
C ILE A 71 6.38 -6.75 -3.65
N VAL A 72 7.12 -7.11 -2.59
CA VAL A 72 7.47 -8.51 -2.32
C VAL A 72 6.22 -9.35 -2.08
N PHE A 73 5.29 -8.87 -1.26
CA PHE A 73 4.02 -9.56 -1.02
C PHE A 73 3.27 -9.70 -2.34
N GLN A 74 3.14 -8.62 -3.12
CA GLN A 74 2.42 -8.67 -4.38
C GLN A 74 3.05 -9.62 -5.40
N TYR A 75 4.38 -9.69 -5.43
CA TYR A 75 5.10 -10.66 -6.23
C TYR A 75 4.71 -12.10 -5.88
N PHE A 76 4.69 -12.44 -4.59
CA PHE A 76 4.29 -13.77 -4.13
C PHE A 76 2.83 -14.10 -4.41
N SER A 77 1.96 -13.11 -4.56
CA SER A 77 0.56 -13.32 -4.95
C SER A 77 0.37 -13.47 -6.47
N ILE A 78 1.02 -12.63 -7.29
CA ILE A 78 0.83 -12.62 -8.75
C ILE A 78 1.54 -13.79 -9.46
N VAL A 79 2.76 -14.14 -9.04
CA VAL A 79 3.56 -15.19 -9.70
C VAL A 79 2.86 -16.54 -9.73
N PRO A 80 2.34 -17.09 -8.62
CA PRO A 80 1.62 -18.37 -8.65
C PRO A 80 0.29 -18.28 -9.41
N MET A 81 -0.36 -17.11 -9.44
CA MET A 81 -1.61 -16.91 -10.19
C MET A 81 -1.41 -16.93 -11.70
N ARG A 82 -0.32 -16.31 -12.21
CA ARG A 82 -0.08 -16.15 -13.65
C ARG A 82 0.98 -17.09 -14.23
N GLY A 83 1.66 -17.89 -13.40
CA GLY A 83 2.76 -18.75 -13.84
C GLY A 83 3.92 -17.97 -14.47
N LEU A 84 4.16 -16.74 -14.02
CA LEU A 84 5.17 -15.85 -14.60
C LEU A 84 6.59 -16.22 -14.18
N GLY A 85 7.56 -16.00 -15.07
CA GLY A 85 8.98 -16.06 -14.70
C GLY A 85 9.40 -14.91 -13.78
N PHE A 86 10.51 -15.08 -13.04
CA PHE A 86 10.98 -14.16 -12.01
C PHE A 86 10.96 -12.67 -12.40
N ARG A 87 11.58 -12.31 -13.54
CA ARG A 87 11.62 -10.90 -14.00
C ARG A 87 10.25 -10.34 -14.38
N GLN A 88 9.40 -11.16 -14.99
CA GLN A 88 8.05 -10.75 -15.39
C GLN A 88 7.15 -10.59 -14.17
N GLY A 89 7.30 -11.44 -13.15
CA GLY A 89 6.61 -11.33 -11.87
C GLY A 89 6.92 -10.01 -11.17
N ILE A 90 8.19 -9.60 -11.11
CA ILE A 90 8.59 -8.32 -10.47
C ILE A 90 7.97 -7.13 -11.21
N ILE A 91 8.08 -7.10 -12.54
CA ILE A 91 7.50 -6.00 -13.34
C ILE A 91 5.98 -5.94 -13.17
N ALA A 92 5.32 -7.10 -13.11
CA ALA A 92 3.87 -7.18 -12.89
C ALA A 92 3.48 -6.68 -11.50
N ALA A 93 4.20 -7.09 -10.45
CA ALA A 93 3.97 -6.64 -9.07
C ALA A 93 4.15 -5.13 -8.92
N VAL A 94 5.24 -4.58 -9.45
CA VAL A 94 5.51 -3.14 -9.44
C VAL A 94 4.39 -2.38 -10.15
N LYS A 95 4.01 -2.79 -11.36
CA LYS A 95 2.94 -2.08 -12.10
C LYS A 95 1.57 -2.20 -11.42
N ALA A 96 1.29 -3.33 -10.79
CA ALA A 96 0.01 -3.60 -10.16
C ALA A 96 -0.17 -2.86 -8.83
N ASP A 97 0.90 -2.64 -8.07
CA ASP A 97 0.75 -2.18 -6.67
C ASP A 97 1.43 -0.85 -6.36
N THR A 98 2.33 -0.34 -7.21
CA THR A 98 3.05 0.92 -6.91
C THR A 98 2.11 2.08 -6.62
N LEU A 99 1.08 2.26 -7.44
CA LEU A 99 0.15 3.37 -7.26
C LEU A 99 -0.76 3.16 -6.03
N SER A 100 -1.14 1.90 -5.74
CA SER A 100 -1.92 1.54 -4.55
C SER A 100 -1.13 1.77 -3.26
N ILE A 101 0.15 1.38 -3.22
CA ILE A 101 1.06 1.61 -2.10
C ILE A 101 1.27 3.10 -1.89
N VAL A 102 1.60 3.85 -2.95
CA VAL A 102 1.83 5.31 -2.85
C VAL A 102 0.60 6.02 -2.30
N ALA A 103 -0.61 5.64 -2.75
CA ALA A 103 -1.85 6.22 -2.24
C ALA A 103 -2.13 5.83 -0.77
N TYR A 104 -1.81 4.59 -0.39
CA TYR A 104 -1.95 4.11 0.98
C TYR A 104 -1.04 4.87 1.94
N GLU A 105 0.25 4.94 1.60
CA GLU A 105 1.28 5.68 2.33
C GLU A 105 0.92 7.17 2.43
N ALA A 106 0.51 7.80 1.34
CA ALA A 106 0.10 9.21 1.37
C ALA A 106 -1.06 9.45 2.34
N GLY A 107 -2.04 8.55 2.40
CA GLY A 107 -3.14 8.62 3.36
C GLY A 107 -2.67 8.45 4.80
N MET A 108 -1.80 7.47 5.05
CA MET A 108 -1.25 7.20 6.38
C MET A 108 -0.39 8.37 6.89
N LEU A 109 0.55 8.84 6.07
CA LEU A 109 1.44 9.96 6.38
C LEU A 109 0.66 11.26 6.56
N ALA A 110 -0.39 11.51 5.78
CA ALA A 110 -1.25 12.67 5.98
C ALA A 110 -1.94 12.64 7.35
N TRP A 111 -2.45 11.48 7.76
CA TRP A 111 -3.06 11.32 9.08
C TRP A 111 -2.03 11.47 10.21
N MET A 112 -0.89 10.78 10.10
CA MET A 112 0.18 10.86 11.11
C MET A 112 0.78 12.26 11.21
N GLY A 113 0.97 12.94 10.08
CA GLY A 113 1.38 14.34 10.04
C GLY A 113 0.36 15.25 10.73
N LEU A 114 -0.94 15.06 10.48
CA LEU A 114 -1.99 15.83 11.16
C LEU A 114 -1.95 15.62 12.68
N ILE A 115 -1.79 14.38 13.13
CA ILE A 115 -1.67 14.03 14.55
C ILE A 115 -0.45 14.69 15.18
N HIS A 116 0.69 14.62 14.50
CA HIS A 116 1.98 15.12 14.97
C HIS A 116 2.03 16.66 15.04
N PHE A 117 1.51 17.35 14.02
CA PHE A 117 1.62 18.81 13.92
C PHE A 117 0.45 19.58 14.54
N VAL A 118 -0.76 19.00 14.57
CA VAL A 118 -1.98 19.74 14.92
C VAL A 118 -2.63 19.24 16.21
N LEU A 119 -2.75 17.92 16.40
CA LEU A 119 -3.62 17.38 17.45
C LEU A 119 -2.92 17.10 18.79
N PHE A 120 -1.63 16.75 18.78
CA PHE A 120 -0.90 16.39 20.01
C PHE A 120 0.41 17.17 20.17
N GLN A 121 0.50 17.94 21.26
CA GLN A 121 1.75 18.58 21.72
C GLN A 121 1.95 18.24 23.20
N PRO A 122 2.99 17.45 23.57
CA PRO A 122 4.08 16.91 22.75
C PRO A 122 3.64 15.80 21.78
N PRO A 123 4.41 15.57 20.69
CA PRO A 123 4.08 14.55 19.69
C PRO A 123 4.06 13.14 20.29
N LEU A 124 3.10 12.34 19.80
CA LEU A 124 2.98 10.94 20.20
C LEU A 124 4.23 10.17 19.77
N ASN A 125 4.75 9.36 20.68
CA ASN A 125 5.89 8.49 20.41
C ASN A 125 5.44 7.03 20.35
N SER A 126 6.22 6.18 19.68
CA SER A 126 5.93 4.75 19.54
C SER A 126 5.92 3.95 20.85
N THR A 127 6.27 4.57 21.99
CA THR A 127 6.15 3.96 23.33
C THR A 127 4.78 4.18 23.97
N MET A 128 3.97 5.11 23.45
CA MET A 128 2.62 5.39 23.95
C MET A 128 1.60 4.48 23.26
N SER A 129 0.64 3.94 24.02
CA SER A 129 -0.49 3.19 23.44
C SER A 129 -1.37 4.05 22.52
N ALA A 130 -1.45 5.36 22.80
CA ALA A 130 -2.16 6.32 21.96
C ALA A 130 -1.58 6.41 20.53
N TYR A 131 -0.27 6.26 20.36
CA TYR A 131 0.38 6.24 19.05
C TYR A 131 -0.14 5.07 18.21
N TRP A 132 -0.16 3.87 18.78
CA TRP A 132 -0.65 2.67 18.12
C TRP A 132 -2.15 2.76 17.79
N PHE A 133 -2.95 3.36 18.66
CA PHE A 133 -4.36 3.63 18.34
C PHE A 133 -4.51 4.57 17.14
N MET A 134 -3.71 5.63 17.07
CA MET A 134 -3.70 6.53 15.92
C MET A 134 -3.18 5.85 14.66
N MET A 135 -2.24 4.91 14.77
CA MET A 135 -1.78 4.08 13.64
C MET A 135 -2.92 3.23 13.08
N GLN A 136 -3.78 2.65 13.93
CA GLN A 136 -4.96 1.94 13.44
C GLN A 136 -5.88 2.85 12.60
N ILE A 137 -6.06 4.11 13.00
CA ILE A 137 -6.85 5.07 12.22
C ILE A 137 -6.12 5.43 10.92
N ALA A 138 -4.81 5.64 10.99
CA ALA A 138 -3.97 5.92 9.83
C ALA A 138 -4.08 4.82 8.78
N MET A 139 -4.09 3.55 9.19
CA MET A 139 -4.31 2.40 8.30
C MET A 139 -5.68 2.43 7.61
N VAL A 140 -6.73 2.86 8.31
CA VAL A 140 -8.08 3.00 7.74
C VAL A 140 -8.11 4.15 6.72
N VAL A 141 -7.44 5.27 7.02
CA VAL A 141 -7.30 6.40 6.09
C VAL A 141 -6.51 6.01 4.84
N GLY A 142 -5.37 5.32 5.02
CA GLY A 142 -4.59 4.74 3.92
C GLY A 142 -5.41 3.77 3.08
N PHE A 143 -6.20 2.91 3.72
CA PHE A 143 -7.11 1.99 3.02
C PHE A 143 -8.12 2.76 2.17
N ALA A 144 -8.76 3.77 2.75
CA ALA A 144 -9.74 4.60 2.05
C ALA A 144 -9.13 5.36 0.86
N ALA A 145 -7.88 5.83 0.99
CA ALA A 145 -7.13 6.50 -0.07
C ALA A 145 -6.73 5.54 -1.21
N SER A 146 -6.33 4.32 -0.86
CA SER A 146 -5.89 3.31 -1.83
C SER A 146 -7.06 2.61 -2.55
N TYR A 147 -8.23 2.50 -1.92
CA TYR A 147 -9.42 1.87 -2.50
C TYR A 147 -9.83 2.38 -3.90
N PRO A 148 -9.99 3.70 -4.16
CA PRO A 148 -10.33 4.20 -5.48
C PRO A 148 -9.23 3.95 -6.51
N ILE A 149 -7.96 3.99 -6.08
CA ILE A 149 -6.79 3.74 -6.92
C ILE A 149 -6.74 2.27 -7.35
N ASN A 150 -6.89 1.34 -6.40
CA ASN A 150 -6.90 -0.08 -6.69
C ASN A 150 -8.08 -0.45 -7.60
N ARG A 151 -9.27 0.13 -7.39
CA ARG A 151 -10.42 -0.04 -8.28
C ARG A 151 -10.11 0.43 -9.70
N TRP A 152 -9.43 1.56 -9.85
CA TRP A 152 -9.04 2.11 -11.15
C TRP A 152 -7.97 1.26 -11.85
N LEU A 153 -7.00 0.73 -11.11
CA LEU A 153 -5.97 -0.17 -11.64
C LEU A 153 -6.56 -1.48 -12.16
N ILE A 154 -7.53 -2.06 -11.45
CA ILE A 154 -8.24 -3.26 -11.91
C ILE A 154 -9.06 -2.95 -13.17
N LYS A 155 -9.77 -1.81 -13.23
CA LYS A 155 -10.50 -1.38 -14.44
C LYS A 155 -9.60 -1.20 -15.66
N LYS A 156 -8.33 -0.79 -15.45
CA LYS A 156 -7.33 -0.67 -16.51
C LYS A 156 -6.64 -1.97 -16.87
N GLY A 157 -6.95 -3.09 -16.20
CA GLY A 157 -6.27 -4.37 -16.39
C GLY A 157 -4.80 -4.37 -15.96
N LEU A 158 -4.38 -3.39 -15.14
CA LEU A 158 -3.02 -3.30 -14.60
C LEU A 158 -2.85 -4.19 -13.36
N THR A 159 -3.96 -4.41 -12.63
CA THR A 159 -4.02 -5.24 -11.42
C THR A 159 -5.08 -6.32 -11.60
N GLU A 160 -4.79 -7.53 -11.13
CA GLU A 160 -5.72 -8.64 -11.18
C GLU A 160 -6.81 -8.51 -10.12
N ALA A 161 -8.00 -8.99 -10.47
CA ALA A 161 -9.04 -9.22 -9.49
C ALA A 161 -8.69 -10.49 -8.68
N MET A 162 -8.17 -10.31 -7.47
CA MET A 162 -7.93 -11.41 -6.49
C MET A 162 -9.23 -12.01 -5.94
#